data_AF-A0AAD1H038-F1
#
_entry.id   AF-A0AAD1H038-F1
#
_cell.length_a   1.000
_cell.length_b   1.000
_cell.length_c   1.000
_cell.angle_alpha   90.00
_cell.angle_beta   90.00
_cell.angle_gamma   90.00
#
_symmetry.space_group_name_H-M   'P 1'
#
loop_
_entity.id
_entity.type
_entity.pdbx_description
1 polymer ?
#
loop_
_entity_poly.entity_id
_entity_poly.type
_entity_poly.pdbx_seq_one_letter_code
_entity_poly.pdbx_strand_id
1 'polypeptide(L)'
;MKPLPSMQPTGWFQVAWSADLGVGEVIPLHYFGRDLVAYRGHDGTVNVLDAHCRHLGANLAYGGCVVDDGIQCPFHGWVWNGEGRNVRIPYQNRPNKGPADPFLSSHGAQRVHLHLA
;
A
#
# COMPACT_ATOMS: atom_id res chain seq x y z
N MET A 1 10.30 32.19 8.29
CA MET A 1 10.92 30.85 8.08
C MET A 1 11.14 30.66 6.58
N LYS A 2 12.33 30.26 6.16
CA LYS A 2 12.62 29.99 4.74
C LYS A 2 12.01 28.62 4.39
N PRO A 3 11.20 28.47 3.33
CA PRO A 3 10.67 27.17 2.96
C PRO A 3 11.84 26.23 2.64
N LEU A 4 11.74 24.99 3.11
CA LEU A 4 12.69 23.96 2.72
C LEU A 4 12.62 23.80 1.19
N PRO A 5 13.76 23.57 0.52
CA PRO A 5 13.76 23.29 -0.91
C PRO A 5 12.76 22.16 -1.21
N SER A 6 12.07 22.24 -2.35
CA SER A 6 11.11 21.24 -2.83
C SER A 6 11.81 19.95 -3.30
N MET A 7 12.71 19.41 -2.49
CA MET A 7 13.44 18.19 -2.81
C MET A 7 12.58 17.00 -2.42
N GLN A 8 12.07 16.29 -3.43
CA GLN A 8 11.52 14.96 -3.22
C GLN A 8 12.72 14.02 -3.05
N PRO A 9 12.85 13.32 -1.91
CA PRO A 9 13.94 12.38 -1.72
C PRO A 9 13.82 11.25 -2.75
N THR A 10 14.90 10.99 -3.49
CA THR A 10 15.00 9.88 -4.45
C THR A 10 16.04 8.89 -3.96
N GLY A 11 15.72 7.59 -4.06
CA GLY A 11 16.61 6.52 -3.61
C GLY A 11 15.86 5.42 -2.86
N TRP A 12 16.64 4.52 -2.27
CA TRP A 12 16.15 3.44 -1.42
C TRP A 12 16.17 3.88 0.04
N PHE A 13 15.04 3.70 0.73
CA PHE A 13 14.89 4.01 2.14
C PHE A 13 14.33 2.80 2.88
N GLN A 14 14.94 2.45 4.01
CA GLN A 14 14.37 1.46 4.91
C GLN A 14 13.23 2.11 5.70
N VAL A 15 12.04 1.50 5.64
CA VAL A 15 10.82 2.01 6.30
C VAL A 15 10.24 1.04 7.33
N ALA A 16 10.69 -0.21 7.34
CA ALA A 16 10.28 -1.23 8.31
C ALA A 16 11.26 -2.42 8.28
N TRP A 17 11.21 -3.28 9.30
CA TRP A 17 11.80 -4.61 9.25
C TRP A 17 10.80 -5.63 8.71
N SER A 18 11.28 -6.60 7.93
CA SER A 18 10.41 -7.68 7.42
C SER A 18 9.76 -8.49 8.53
N ALA A 19 10.46 -8.66 9.66
CA ALA A 19 10.00 -9.45 10.80
C ALA A 19 8.87 -8.77 11.59
N ASP A 20 8.72 -7.46 11.47
CA ASP A 20 7.66 -6.68 12.12
C ASP A 20 6.32 -6.74 11.35
N LEU A 21 6.30 -7.45 10.22
CA LEU A 21 5.13 -7.63 9.37
C LEU A 21 4.97 -9.11 9.04
N GLY A 22 4.14 -9.80 9.82
CA GLY A 22 3.76 -11.19 9.63
C GLY A 22 2.89 -11.42 8.39
N VAL A 23 2.72 -12.69 8.02
CA VAL A 23 1.83 -13.09 6.91
C VAL A 23 0.38 -12.72 7.23
N GLY A 24 -0.30 -12.04 6.31
CA GLY A 24 -1.67 -11.56 6.50
C GLY A 24 -1.78 -10.29 7.33
N GLU A 25 -0.68 -9.76 7.87
CA GLU A 25 -0.69 -8.53 8.66
C GLU A 25 -0.67 -7.27 7.79
N VAL A 26 -1.14 -6.19 8.40
CA VAL A 26 -1.21 -4.84 7.83
C VAL A 26 -0.69 -3.88 8.89
N ILE A 27 0.25 -3.00 8.51
CA ILE A 27 0.80 -1.97 9.41
C ILE A 27 0.74 -0.57 8.77
N PRO A 28 0.48 0.47 9.58
CA PRO A 28 0.59 1.86 9.13
C PRO A 28 2.05 2.31 9.07
N LEU A 29 2.38 3.11 8.06
CA LEU A 29 3.67 3.76 7.90
C LEU A 29 3.47 5.26 7.61
N HIS A 30 4.34 6.12 8.12
CA HIS A 30 4.30 7.57 7.82
C HIS A 30 5.69 8.07 7.42
N TYR A 31 5.88 8.29 6.11
CA TYR A 31 7.16 8.70 5.54
C TYR A 31 6.95 9.72 4.42
N PHE A 32 7.92 10.61 4.23
CA PHE A 32 7.90 11.61 3.16
C PHE A 32 6.65 12.50 3.14
N GLY A 33 6.04 12.73 4.32
CA GLY A 33 4.81 13.50 4.47
C GLY A 33 3.57 12.79 3.94
N ARG A 34 3.58 11.45 3.88
CA ARG A 34 2.48 10.62 3.36
C ARG A 34 2.18 9.49 4.33
N ASP A 35 0.90 9.12 4.38
CA ASP A 35 0.46 7.89 5.01
C ASP A 35 0.54 6.76 3.99
N LEU A 36 1.23 5.69 4.38
CA LEU A 36 1.42 4.49 3.59
C LEU A 36 0.86 3.28 4.35
N VAL A 37 0.46 2.27 3.61
CA VAL A 37 0.07 0.96 4.16
C VAL A 37 1.07 -0.08 3.70
N ALA A 38 1.65 -0.82 4.64
CA ALA A 38 2.39 -2.03 4.33
C ALA A 38 1.56 -3.25 4.72
N TYR A 39 1.53 -4.27 3.86
CA TYR A 39 0.87 -5.54 4.15
C TYR A 39 1.64 -6.71 3.55
N ARG A 40 1.48 -7.89 4.14
CA ARG A 40 2.03 -9.13 3.59
C ARG A 40 0.92 -10.05 3.10
N GLY A 41 0.98 -10.41 1.83
CA GLY A 41 0.10 -11.44 1.25
C GLY A 41 0.26 -12.78 1.97
N HIS A 42 -0.72 -13.66 1.80
CA HIS A 42 -0.62 -15.06 2.23
C HIS A 42 0.44 -15.81 1.42
N ASP A 43 0.77 -15.32 0.22
CA ASP A 43 1.92 -15.72 -0.60
C ASP A 43 3.29 -15.32 -0.01
N GLY A 44 3.31 -14.53 1.07
CA GLY A 44 4.51 -14.04 1.74
C GLY A 44 5.08 -12.74 1.15
N THR A 45 4.51 -12.22 0.06
CA THR A 45 4.97 -11.00 -0.61
C THR A 45 4.62 -9.76 0.22
N VAL A 46 5.58 -8.87 0.44
CA VAL A 46 5.35 -7.56 1.07
C VAL A 46 5.03 -6.53 0.02
N ASN A 47 3.97 -5.77 0.27
CA ASN A 47 3.51 -4.68 -0.57
C ASN A 47 3.43 -3.40 0.26
N VAL A 48 3.74 -2.26 -0.37
CA VAL A 48 3.58 -0.93 0.22
C VAL A 48 2.82 -0.06 -0.78
N LEU A 49 1.73 0.56 -0.32
CA LEU A 49 0.85 1.41 -1.13
C LEU A 49 0.57 2.73 -0.40
N ASP A 50 -0.03 3.69 -1.10
CA ASP A 50 -0.70 4.81 -0.43
C ASP A 50 -1.79 4.27 0.54
N ALA A 51 -1.86 4.82 1.74
CA ALA A 51 -2.83 4.37 2.73
C ALA A 51 -4.27 4.76 2.35
N HIS A 52 -4.50 5.73 1.49
CA HIS A 52 -5.84 6.25 1.22
C HIS A 52 -6.52 5.50 0.07
N CYS A 53 -7.62 4.81 0.41
CA CYS A 53 -8.42 4.06 -0.54
C CYS A 53 -8.90 4.96 -1.69
N ARG A 54 -8.61 4.54 -2.93
CA ARG A 54 -8.95 5.28 -4.15
C ARG A 54 -10.45 5.37 -4.45
N HIS A 55 -11.29 4.72 -3.65
CA HIS A 55 -12.74 4.88 -3.71
C HIS A 55 -13.17 6.21 -3.05
N LEU A 56 -13.05 6.33 -1.73
CA LEU A 56 -13.53 7.48 -0.95
C LEU A 56 -12.58 7.88 0.20
N GLY A 57 -11.29 7.53 0.11
CA GLY A 57 -10.25 8.02 1.01
C GLY A 57 -10.14 7.34 2.37
N ALA A 58 -10.86 6.24 2.62
CA ALA A 58 -10.68 5.47 3.85
C ALA A 58 -9.24 4.98 3.99
N ASN A 59 -8.67 5.09 5.20
CA ASN A 59 -7.30 4.65 5.45
C ASN A 59 -7.24 3.12 5.54
N LEU A 60 -6.51 2.49 4.62
CA LEU A 60 -6.34 1.05 4.47
C LEU A 60 -5.51 0.43 5.60
N ALA A 61 -4.63 1.20 6.24
CA ALA A 61 -3.81 0.71 7.34
C ALA A 61 -4.59 0.58 8.66
N TYR A 62 -5.75 1.24 8.77
CA TYR A 62 -6.60 1.18 9.95
C TYR A 62 -7.89 0.41 9.66
N GLY A 63 -7.91 -0.85 10.08
CA GLY A 63 -9.06 -1.76 9.91
C GLY A 63 -9.09 -2.48 8.56
N GLY A 64 -8.17 -2.18 7.63
CA GLY A 64 -7.99 -3.00 6.44
C GLY A 64 -7.39 -4.37 6.78
N CYS A 65 -7.62 -5.34 5.90
CA CYS A 65 -7.16 -6.71 6.09
C CYS A 65 -6.72 -7.34 4.76
N VAL A 66 -5.89 -8.38 4.83
CA VAL A 66 -5.42 -9.08 3.64
C VAL A 66 -6.50 -10.05 3.15
N VAL A 67 -6.86 -9.93 1.87
CA VAL A 67 -7.85 -10.78 1.19
C VAL A 67 -7.33 -11.07 -0.22
N ASP A 68 -7.24 -12.34 -0.60
CA ASP A 68 -6.79 -12.77 -1.93
C ASP A 68 -5.44 -12.11 -2.34
N ASP A 69 -4.50 -12.04 -1.40
CA ASP A 69 -3.19 -11.37 -1.53
C ASP A 69 -3.22 -9.87 -1.85
N GLY A 70 -4.39 -9.24 -1.73
CA GLY A 70 -4.58 -7.79 -1.78
C GLY A 70 -5.01 -7.20 -0.43
N ILE A 71 -5.01 -5.88 -0.33
CA ILE A 71 -5.50 -5.15 0.82
C ILE A 71 -6.98 -4.79 0.62
N GLN A 72 -7.84 -5.31 1.50
CA GLN A 72 -9.25 -4.97 1.55
C GLN A 72 -9.48 -3.68 2.34
N CYS A 73 -10.22 -2.76 1.73
CA CYS A 73 -10.65 -1.53 2.37
C CYS A 73 -11.73 -1.80 3.43
N PRO A 74 -11.59 -1.27 4.66
CA PRO A 74 -12.56 -1.48 5.74
C PRO A 74 -13.93 -0.85 5.47
N PHE A 75 -14.01 0.11 4.54
CA PHE A 75 -15.24 0.87 4.34
C PHE A 75 -16.26 0.13 3.46
N HIS A 76 -15.87 -0.25 2.24
CA HIS A 76 -16.76 -0.89 1.26
C HIS A 76 -16.25 -2.25 0.78
N GLY A 77 -15.18 -2.78 1.38
CA GLY A 77 -14.63 -4.09 1.08
C GLY A 77 -13.93 -4.21 -0.27
N TRP A 78 -13.64 -3.10 -0.96
CA TRP A 78 -12.86 -3.12 -2.21
C TRP A 78 -11.45 -3.63 -1.95
N VAL A 79 -10.94 -4.50 -2.82
CA VAL A 79 -9.61 -5.12 -2.67
C VAL A 79 -8.65 -4.55 -3.71
N TRP A 80 -7.47 -4.14 -3.24
CA TRP A 80 -6.39 -3.59 -4.06
C TRP A 80 -5.19 -4.53 -4.04
N ASN A 81 -4.67 -4.93 -5.20
CA ASN A 81 -3.48 -5.79 -5.27
C ASN A 81 -2.18 -5.02 -4.97
N GLY A 82 -1.03 -5.71 -5.02
CA GLY A 82 0.30 -5.10 -4.82
C GLY A 82 0.68 -4.00 -5.82
N GLU A 83 -0.05 -3.88 -6.95
CA GLU A 83 0.09 -2.78 -7.91
C GLU A 83 -0.89 -1.62 -7.63
N GLY A 84 -1.67 -1.70 -6.56
CA GLY A 84 -2.74 -0.76 -6.24
C GLY A 84 -3.91 -0.78 -7.22
N ARG A 85 -4.09 -1.86 -7.99
CA ARG A 85 -5.23 -2.03 -8.88
C ARG A 85 -6.40 -2.64 -8.13
N ASN A 86 -7.60 -2.15 -8.39
CA ASN A 86 -8.81 -2.78 -7.91
C ASN A 86 -9.00 -4.14 -8.57
N VAL A 87 -8.97 -5.20 -7.76
CA VAL A 87 -9.15 -6.59 -8.21
C VAL A 87 -10.49 -7.17 -7.76
N ARG A 88 -11.16 -6.56 -6.78
CA ARG A 88 -12.44 -7.04 -6.28
C ARG A 88 -13.31 -5.91 -5.74
N ILE A 89 -14.57 -5.90 -6.17
CA ILE A 89 -15.65 -5.12 -5.56
C ILE A 89 -16.66 -6.16 -5.04
N PRO A 90 -16.93 -6.25 -3.73
CA PRO A 90 -17.72 -7.36 -3.16
C PRO A 90 -19.10 -7.57 -3.79
N TYR A 91 -19.70 -6.49 -4.31
CA TYR A 91 -21.05 -6.45 -4.84
C TYR A 91 -21.11 -6.23 -6.36
N GLN A 92 -20.01 -6.49 -7.09
CA GLN A 92 -19.96 -6.36 -8.55
C GLN A 92 -19.07 -7.45 -9.18
N ASN A 93 -19.50 -7.99 -10.32
CA ASN A 93 -18.73 -8.99 -11.07
C ASN A 93 -17.64 -8.36 -11.96
N ARG A 94 -17.60 -7.04 -12.07
CA ARG A 94 -16.65 -6.33 -12.93
C ARG A 94 -15.97 -5.19 -12.15
N PRO A 95 -14.81 -5.43 -11.53
CA PRO A 95 -14.07 -4.38 -10.85
C PRO A 95 -13.66 -3.29 -11.85
N ASN A 96 -13.70 -2.04 -11.43
CA ASN A 96 -13.23 -0.93 -12.26
C ASN A 96 -11.70 -1.02 -12.36
N LYS A 97 -11.16 -1.19 -13.57
CA LYS A 97 -9.72 -1.27 -13.84
C LYS A 97 -9.07 0.11 -13.86
N GLY A 98 -9.42 0.97 -12.92
CA GLY A 98 -8.81 2.29 -12.76
C GLY A 98 -7.28 2.21 -12.74
N PRO A 99 -6.60 3.34 -12.94
CA PRO A 99 -5.14 3.37 -12.97
C PRO A 99 -4.55 2.75 -11.69
N ALA A 100 -3.38 2.12 -11.83
CA ALA A 100 -2.56 1.63 -10.71
C ALA A 100 -2.22 2.79 -9.75
N ASP A 101 -1.74 2.45 -8.55
CA ASP A 101 -1.37 3.46 -7.56
C ASP A 101 -0.34 4.46 -8.14
N PRO A 102 -0.65 5.78 -8.17
CA PRO A 102 0.30 6.78 -8.62
C PRO A 102 1.62 6.76 -7.84
N PHE A 103 1.61 6.34 -6.57
CA PHE A 103 2.81 6.13 -5.78
C PHE A 103 3.75 5.14 -6.48
N LEU A 104 3.24 3.99 -6.91
CA LEU A 104 4.03 2.99 -7.64
C LEU A 104 4.44 3.48 -9.03
N SER A 105 3.60 4.27 -9.71
CA SER A 105 3.99 4.82 -11.02
C SER A 105 5.09 5.88 -10.95
N SER A 106 5.22 6.57 -9.81
CA SER A 106 6.20 7.65 -9.60
C SER A 106 7.48 7.18 -8.90
N HIS A 107 7.42 6.09 -8.13
CA HIS A 107 8.55 5.57 -7.34
C HIS A 107 9.01 4.17 -7.82
N GLY A 108 8.44 3.69 -8.93
CA GLY A 108 8.56 2.29 -9.40
C GLY A 108 7.69 1.37 -8.56
N ALA A 109 7.27 0.22 -9.12
CA ALA A 109 6.69 -0.85 -8.32
C ALA A 109 7.76 -1.34 -7.34
N GLN A 110 7.82 -0.74 -6.15
CA GLN A 110 8.80 -1.14 -5.16
C GLN A 110 8.31 -2.44 -4.55
N ARG A 111 8.70 -3.56 -5.15
CA ARG A 111 9.07 -4.72 -4.31
C ARG A 111 10.06 -4.14 -3.33
N VAL A 112 9.62 -3.93 -2.09
CA VAL A 112 10.53 -3.61 -1.01
C VAL A 112 11.47 -4.80 -0.94
N HIS A 113 12.67 -4.65 -1.52
CA HIS A 113 13.74 -5.62 -1.35
C HIS A 113 14.15 -5.49 0.11
N LEU A 114 13.41 -6.20 0.97
CA LEU A 114 13.74 -6.40 2.35
C LEU A 114 15.04 -7.19 2.33
N HIS A 115 16.17 -6.51 2.57
CA HIS A 115 17.36 -7.23 2.97
C HIS A 115 17.02 -7.94 4.27
N LEU A 116 16.91 -9.26 4.17
CA LEU A 116 17.02 -10.17 5.29
C LEU A 116 18.36 -9.83 5.95
N ALA A 117 18.29 -9.14 7.09
CA ALA A 117 19.32 -9.26 8.11
C ALA A 117 19.02 -10.53 8.90
#